data_AF-A0A1B9KVP9-F1
#
_entry.id   AF-A0A1B9KVP9-F1
#
_cell.length_a   1.000
_cell.length_b   1.000
_cell.length_c   1.000
_cell.angle_alpha   90.00
_cell.angle_beta   90.00
_cell.angle_gamma   90.00
#
_symmetry.space_group_name_H-M   'P 1'
#
loop_
_entity.id
_entity.type
_entity.pdbx_description
1 polymer ?
#
loop_
_entity_poly.entity_id
_entity_poly.type
_entity_poly.pdbx_seq_one_letter_code
_entity_poly.pdbx_strand_id
1 'polypeptide(L)'
;MKDFFFFDKMMTPVFITIVYWIALVLVGFSALSIIIGSFAIFPYSASAGIIAFFTGIITFVVGFISTRIGFELLCVLFSINNNIRKLAEEKTGVENTNSEKTE
;
A
#
# COMPACT_ATOMS: atom_id res chain seq x y z
N MET A 1 5.70 28.76 -7.48
CA MET A 1 5.28 27.46 -8.05
C MET A 1 6.32 26.39 -7.75
N LYS A 2 6.70 26.20 -6.48
CA LYS A 2 7.71 25.21 -6.08
C LYS A 2 7.38 24.65 -4.68
N ASP A 3 6.09 24.46 -4.44
CA ASP A 3 5.53 24.06 -3.15
C ASP A 3 4.87 22.67 -3.21
N PHE A 4 5.21 21.87 -4.23
CA PHE A 4 4.89 20.44 -4.29
C PHE A 4 5.90 19.57 -3.51
N PHE A 5 6.95 20.20 -2.94
CA PHE A 5 8.00 19.55 -2.16
C PHE A 5 7.88 19.78 -0.64
N PHE A 6 6.67 20.03 -0.12
CA PHE A 6 6.38 19.87 1.32
C PHE A 6 6.29 18.38 1.70
N PHE A 7 7.37 17.67 1.38
CA PHE A 7 7.42 16.22 1.25
C PHE A 7 7.40 15.45 2.58
N ASP A 8 7.49 16.12 3.73
CA ASP A 8 7.78 15.41 4.97
C ASP A 8 6.63 15.24 5.95
N LYS A 9 5.53 15.98 5.84
CA LYS A 9 4.42 15.84 6.81
C LYS A 9 3.08 15.43 6.21
N MET A 10 2.92 15.47 4.88
CA MET A 10 1.62 15.20 4.22
C MET A 10 1.70 14.41 2.90
N MET A 11 2.89 14.13 2.34
CA MET A 11 3.00 13.41 1.06
C MET A 11 2.79 11.89 1.17
N THR A 12 3.22 11.28 2.27
CA THR A 12 3.07 9.84 2.47
C THR A 12 1.62 9.34 2.43
N PRO A 13 0.62 10.01 3.06
CA PRO A 13 -0.77 9.57 2.95
C PRO A 13 -1.39 9.76 1.55
N VAL A 14 -0.83 10.62 0.69
CA VAL A 14 -1.31 10.81 -0.69
C VAL A 14 -0.68 9.78 -1.64
N PHE A 15 0.62 9.50 -1.49
CA PHE A 15 1.30 8.48 -2.29
C PHE A 15 0.66 7.10 -2.08
N ILE A 16 0.36 6.75 -0.82
CA ILE A 16 -0.21 5.45 -0.48
C ILE A 16 -1.66 5.27 -0.97
N THR A 17 -2.41 6.37 -1.13
CA THR A 17 -3.77 6.31 -1.71
C THR A 17 -3.74 5.99 -3.20
N ILE A 18 -2.73 6.48 -3.93
CA ILE A 18 -2.53 6.15 -5.35
C ILE A 18 -2.18 4.67 -5.50
N VAL A 19 -1.24 4.19 -4.68
CA VAL A 19 -0.82 2.77 -4.70
C VAL A 19 -1.99 1.85 -4.27
N TYR A 20 -2.82 2.27 -3.32
CA TYR A 20 -4.03 1.56 -2.92
C TYR A 20 -5.00 1.36 -4.10
N TRP A 21 -5.29 2.42 -4.84
CA TRP A 21 -6.16 2.35 -6.02
C TRP A 21 -5.60 1.41 -7.09
N ILE A 22 -4.30 1.49 -7.37
CA ILE A 22 -3.62 0.59 -8.32
C ILE A 22 -3.73 -0.86 -7.87
N ALA A 23 -3.42 -1.15 -6.62
CA ALA A 23 -3.51 -2.52 -6.08
C ALA A 23 -4.95 -3.05 -6.11
N LEU A 24 -5.94 -2.21 -5.81
CA LEU A 24 -7.35 -2.56 -5.87
C LEU A 24 -7.76 -2.97 -7.30
N VAL A 25 -7.36 -2.16 -8.29
CA VAL A 25 -7.59 -2.46 -9.71
C VAL A 25 -6.91 -3.76 -10.10
N LEU A 26 -5.67 -3.97 -9.65
CA LEU A 26 -4.87 -5.17 -9.96
C LEU A 26 -5.50 -6.45 -9.38
N VAL A 27 -5.99 -6.40 -8.13
CA VAL A 27 -6.73 -7.50 -7.51
C VAL A 27 -8.03 -7.78 -8.26
N GLY A 28 -8.79 -6.73 -8.61
CA GLY A 28 -10.01 -6.87 -9.39
C GLY A 28 -9.75 -7.50 -10.76
N PHE A 29 -8.73 -7.05 -11.46
CA PHE A 29 -8.33 -7.59 -12.77
C PHE A 29 -7.84 -9.03 -12.67
N SER A 30 -7.08 -9.36 -11.63
CA SER A 30 -6.57 -10.71 -11.38
C SER A 30 -7.72 -11.68 -11.11
N ALA A 31 -8.64 -11.32 -10.21
CA ALA A 31 -9.82 -12.14 -9.92
C ALA A 31 -10.70 -12.33 -11.17
N LEU A 32 -10.94 -11.25 -11.92
CA LEU A 32 -11.73 -11.31 -13.16
C LEU A 32 -11.06 -12.20 -14.21
N SER A 33 -9.74 -12.11 -14.35
CA SER A 33 -8.96 -12.94 -15.27
C SER A 33 -9.03 -14.43 -14.90
N ILE A 34 -9.00 -14.75 -13.61
CA ILE A 34 -9.14 -16.13 -13.13
C ILE A 34 -10.55 -16.67 -13.43
N ILE A 35 -11.59 -15.87 -13.20
CA ILE A 35 -12.99 -16.27 -13.49
C ILE A 35 -13.19 -16.49 -15.00
N ILE A 36 -12.72 -15.58 -15.85
CA ILE A 36 -12.82 -15.72 -17.31
C ILE A 36 -11.99 -16.93 -17.79
N GLY A 37 -10.79 -17.10 -17.25
CA GLY A 37 -9.92 -18.24 -17.56
C GLY A 37 -10.54 -19.58 -17.15
N SER A 38 -11.36 -19.61 -16.10
CA SER A 38 -12.04 -20.81 -15.64
C SER A 38 -12.96 -21.41 -16.72
N PHE A 39 -13.66 -20.56 -17.48
CA PHE A 39 -14.50 -21.00 -18.60
C PHE A 39 -13.71 -21.64 -19.75
N ALA A 40 -12.47 -21.22 -19.97
CA ALA A 40 -11.61 -21.84 -20.98
C ALA A 40 -11.11 -23.24 -20.56
N ILE A 41 -11.11 -23.54 -19.26
CA ILE A 41 -10.64 -24.82 -18.70
C ILE A 41 -11.75 -25.88 -18.66
N PHE A 42 -13.02 -25.46 -18.51
CA PHE A 42 -14.19 -26.35 -18.53
C PHE A 42 -14.21 -27.40 -19.66
N PRO A 43 -13.88 -27.09 -20.93
CA PRO A 43 -13.89 -28.08 -22.01
C PRO A 43 -12.79 -29.15 -21.88
N TYR A 44 -11.68 -28.85 -21.20
CA TYR A 44 -10.58 -29.80 -21.00
C TYR A 44 -10.76 -30.64 -19.73
N SER A 45 -11.25 -30.01 -18.67
CA SER A 45 -11.49 -30.68 -17.39
C SER A 45 -12.52 -29.92 -16.57
N ALA A 46 -13.70 -30.54 -16.40
CA ALA A 46 -14.80 -29.95 -15.65
C ALA A 46 -14.45 -29.75 -14.16
N SER A 47 -13.70 -30.67 -13.56
CA SER A 47 -13.28 -30.54 -12.16
C SER A 47 -12.32 -29.36 -11.96
N ALA A 48 -11.36 -29.18 -12.89
CA ALA A 48 -10.43 -28.06 -12.84
C ALA A 48 -11.14 -26.71 -13.07
N GLY A 49 -12.12 -26.66 -13.99
CA GLY A 49 -12.92 -25.45 -14.24
C GLY A 49 -13.72 -25.01 -13.00
N ILE A 50 -14.34 -25.96 -12.28
CA ILE A 50 -15.07 -25.67 -11.03
C ILE A 50 -14.11 -25.15 -9.95
N ILE A 51 -12.96 -25.80 -9.77
CA ILE A 51 -11.96 -25.37 -8.78
C ILE A 51 -11.45 -23.96 -9.11
N ALA A 52 -11.13 -23.69 -10.37
CA ALA A 52 -10.66 -22.37 -10.81
C ALA A 52 -11.70 -21.27 -10.57
N PHE A 53 -12.99 -21.57 -10.79
CA PHE A 53 -14.08 -20.61 -10.55
C PHE A 53 -14.20 -20.24 -9.07
N PHE A 54 -14.23 -21.23 -8.17
CA PHE A 54 -14.23 -20.98 -6.73
C PHE A 54 -12.96 -20.27 -6.26
N THR A 55 -11.81 -20.62 -6.85
CA THR A 55 -10.53 -19.97 -6.56
C THR A 55 -10.59 -18.50 -6.94
N GLY A 56 -11.17 -18.13 -8.08
CA GLY A 56 -11.33 -16.73 -8.49
C GLY A 56 -12.14 -15.89 -7.48
N ILE A 57 -13.22 -16.45 -6.95
CA ILE A 57 -14.04 -15.80 -5.90
C ILE A 57 -13.26 -15.64 -4.60
N ILE A 58 -12.55 -16.69 -4.18
CA ILE A 58 -11.71 -16.66 -2.97
C ILE A 58 -10.59 -15.64 -3.14
N THR A 59 -9.91 -15.62 -4.30
CA THR A 59 -8.86 -14.67 -4.63
C THR A 59 -9.38 -13.23 -4.62
N PHE A 60 -10.63 -12.98 -5.04
CA PHE A 60 -11.23 -11.65 -4.93
C PHE A 60 -11.36 -11.21 -3.46
N VAL A 61 -11.93 -12.06 -2.61
CA VAL A 61 -12.16 -11.74 -1.18
C VAL A 61 -10.85 -11.61 -0.42
N VAL A 62 -9.97 -12.61 -0.57
CA VAL A 62 -8.65 -12.63 0.08
C VAL A 62 -7.76 -11.52 -0.47
N GLY A 63 -7.73 -11.30 -1.78
CA GLY A 63 -6.98 -10.21 -2.39
C GLY A 63 -7.42 -8.85 -1.88
N PHE A 64 -8.73 -8.62 -1.74
CA PHE A 64 -9.27 -7.38 -1.20
C PHE A 64 -8.92 -7.18 0.29
N ILE A 65 -9.07 -8.24 1.11
CA ILE A 65 -8.76 -8.16 2.55
C ILE A 65 -7.25 -7.97 2.80
N SER A 66 -6.41 -8.71 2.08
CA SER A 66 -4.96 -8.61 2.17
C SER A 66 -4.47 -7.25 1.72
N THR A 67 -5.07 -6.69 0.67
CA THR A 67 -4.82 -5.31 0.23
C THR A 67 -5.14 -4.33 1.36
N ARG A 68 -6.33 -4.41 1.96
CA ARG A 68 -6.71 -3.54 3.08
C ARG A 68 -5.72 -3.59 4.25
N ILE A 69 -5.43 -4.78 4.76
CA ILE A 69 -4.48 -4.98 5.87
C ILE A 69 -3.07 -4.50 5.48
N GLY A 70 -2.62 -4.83 4.26
CA GLY A 70 -1.29 -4.47 3.78
C GLY A 70 -1.09 -2.97 3.71
N PHE A 71 -2.07 -2.23 3.17
CA PHE A 71 -1.99 -0.76 3.09
C PHE A 71 -2.10 -0.07 4.44
N GLU A 72 -2.89 -0.60 5.38
CA GLU A 72 -2.92 -0.09 6.76
C GLU A 72 -1.56 -0.23 7.43
N LEU A 73 -0.94 -1.42 7.34
CA LEU A 73 0.40 -1.66 7.90
C LEU A 73 1.47 -0.79 7.23
N LEU A 74 1.39 -0.61 5.91
CA LEU A 74 2.32 0.25 5.17
C LEU A 74 2.18 1.72 5.62
N CYS A 75 0.95 2.22 5.79
CA CYS A 75 0.68 3.55 6.36
C CYS A 75 1.27 3.69 7.77
N VAL A 76 1.05 2.69 8.63
CA VAL A 76 1.55 2.69 10.01
C VAL A 76 3.08 2.74 10.04
N LEU A 77 3.75 1.93 9.23
CA LEU A 77 5.21 1.89 9.15
C LEU A 77 5.78 3.25 8.72
N PHE A 78 5.16 3.88 7.73
CA PHE A 78 5.54 5.21 7.28
C PHE A 78 5.31 6.29 8.34
N SER A 79 4.22 6.20 9.11
CA SER A 79 3.95 7.09 10.23
C SER A 79 5.06 7.00 11.30
N ILE A 80 5.49 5.77 11.64
CA ILE A 80 6.59 5.53 12.56
C ILE A 80 7.89 6.15 12.04
N ASN A 81 8.24 5.89 10.78
CA ASN A 81 9.46 6.44 10.17
C ASN A 81 9.46 7.97 10.17
N ASN A 82 8.31 8.59 9.92
CA ASN A 82 8.18 10.05 9.96
C ASN A 82 8.32 10.62 11.38
N ASN A 83 7.84 9.89 12.38
CA ASN A 83 7.98 10.28 13.77
C ASN A 83 9.44 10.21 14.25
N ILE A 84 10.17 9.16 13.85
CA ILE A 84 11.60 9.02 14.15
C ILE A 84 12.42 10.16 13.53
N ARG A 85 12.12 10.54 12.28
CA ARG A 85 12.81 11.64 11.58
C ARG A 85 12.66 12.98 12.32
N LYS A 86 11.47 13.28 12.84
CA LYS A 86 11.24 14.49 13.66
C LYS A 86 12.05 14.51 14.95
N LEU A 87 12.18 13.36 15.62
CA LEU A 87 12.96 13.26 16.86
C LEU A 87 14.46 13.47 16.62
N ALA A 88 14.96 13.08 15.45
CA ALA A 88 16.36 13.31 15.06
C ALA A 88 16.63 14.79 14.75
N GLU A 89 15.70 15.47 14.07
CA GLU A 89 15.79 16.92 13.79
C GLU A 89 15.67 17.77 15.06
N GLU A 90 14.81 17.39 16.01
CA GLU A 90 14.66 18.13 17.27
C GLU A 90 15.96 18.12 18.09
N LYS A 91 16.67 16.99 18.17
CA LYS A 91 17.95 16.89 18.87
C LYS A 91 19.04 17.76 18.23
N THR A 92 19.08 17.85 16.91
CA THR A 92 20.08 18.66 16.19
C THR A 92 19.77 20.16 16.26
N GLY A 93 18.49 20.56 16.31
CA GLY A 93 18.12 21.97 16.54
C GLY A 93 18.46 22.47 17.96
N VAL A 94 18.34 21.60 18.97
CA VAL A 94 18.69 21.93 20.37
C VAL A 94 20.20 22.11 20.56
N GLU A 95 21.02 21.35 19.85
CA GLU A 95 22.49 21.45 19.93
C GLU A 95 23.01 22.79 19.37
N ASN A 96 22.48 23.23 18.22
CA ASN A 96 22.86 24.52 17.60
C ASN A 96 22.41 25.74 18.43
N THR A 97 21.26 25.65 19.11
CA THR A 97 20.75 26.74 19.97
C THR A 97 21.57 26.89 21.26
N ASN A 98 22.19 25.82 21.74
CA ASN A 98 23.04 25.86 22.92
C ASN A 98 24.45 26.37 22.62
N SER A 99 24.99 26.16 21.41
CA SER A 99 26.28 26.73 21.01
C SER A 99 26.24 28.25 20.83
N GLU A 100 25.13 28.81 20.32
CA GLU A 100 24.96 30.25 20.10
C GLU A 100 24.79 31.07 21.40
N LYS A 101 24.45 30.43 22.52
CA LYS A 101 24.28 31.09 23.83
C LYS A 101 25.56 31.07 24.68
N THR A 102 26.59 30.36 24.22
CA THR A 102 27.89 30.23 24.91
C THR A 102 28.99 31.11 24.32
N GLU A 103 28.71 31.84 23.23
CA GLU A 103 29.54 32.93 22.70
C GLU A 103 28.95 34.30 23.10
#